data_AF-A0A9E5REF4-F1
#
_entry.id   AF-A0A9E5REF4-F1
#
_cell.length_a   1.000
_cell.length_b   1.000
_cell.length_c   1.000
_cell.angle_alpha   90.00
_cell.angle_beta   90.00
_cell.angle_gamma   90.00
#
_symmetry.space_group_name_H-M   'P 1'
#
loop_
_entity.id
_entity.type
_entity.pdbx_description
1 polymer ?
#
loop_
_entity_poly.entity_id
_entity_poly.type
_entity_poly.pdbx_seq_one_letter_code
_entity_poly.pdbx_strand_id
1 'polypeptide(L)'
;MAAVLNSDWVEQLELSAKHPPEFFKSISEIDGEDRVVPQAHAVRRAWKDLDLDGVLYLDKAPYAYFKEVQRIEPELIRKLHHKLWNQGIAPLLVVISPTEFQVYSSLALPAKRKEDLFQEDRLVKALNRTANVLELRKFAQAIQLGDFFREKPKSF
;
A
#
# COMPACT_ATOMS: atom_id res chain seq x y z
N MET A 1 1.94 -4.97 -26.53
CA MET A 1 2.34 -3.60 -26.16
C MET A 1 2.10 -3.46 -24.67
N ALA A 2 3.17 -3.46 -23.87
CA ALA A 2 3.05 -3.28 -22.42
C ALA A 2 2.72 -1.81 -22.16
N ALA A 3 1.55 -1.53 -21.58
CA ALA A 3 1.25 -0.20 -21.08
C ALA A 3 2.32 0.13 -20.04
N VAL A 4 3.12 1.15 -20.31
CA VAL A 4 4.08 1.69 -19.35
C VAL A 4 3.24 2.18 -18.18
N LEU A 5 3.29 1.43 -17.08
CA LEU A 5 2.79 1.83 -15.77
C LEU A 5 3.64 3.03 -15.35
N ASN A 6 3.18 4.22 -15.74
CA ASN A 6 3.91 5.45 -15.52
C ASN A 6 3.85 5.77 -14.02
N SER A 7 5.00 5.97 -13.38
CA SER A 7 5.20 6.15 -11.92
C SER A 7 4.54 7.41 -11.32
N ASP A 8 3.57 7.98 -12.00
CA ASP A 8 2.77 9.16 -11.66
C ASP A 8 2.12 9.02 -10.27
N TRP A 9 1.86 7.78 -9.80
CA TRP A 9 1.29 7.58 -8.48
C TRP A 9 2.22 8.05 -7.34
N VAL A 10 3.54 7.95 -7.51
CA VAL A 10 4.52 8.40 -6.50
C VAL A 10 4.46 9.92 -6.36
N GLU A 11 4.31 10.63 -7.48
CA GLU A 11 4.15 12.09 -7.49
C GLU A 11 2.77 12.51 -6.98
N GLN A 12 1.71 11.80 -7.38
CA GLN A 12 0.33 12.03 -6.92
C GLN A 12 0.17 11.86 -5.41
N LEU A 13 0.94 10.94 -4.81
CA LEU A 13 0.98 10.75 -3.37
C LEU A 13 2.05 11.62 -2.69
N GLU A 14 2.72 12.50 -3.42
CA GLU A 14 3.78 13.39 -2.94
C GLU A 14 4.93 12.63 -2.23
N LEU A 15 5.16 11.38 -2.65
CA LEU A 15 6.20 10.49 -2.10
C LEU A 15 7.53 10.64 -2.84
N SER A 16 7.57 11.40 -3.95
CA SER A 16 8.78 11.63 -4.73
C SER A 16 9.88 12.35 -3.97
N ALA A 17 9.50 13.21 -3.01
CA ALA A 17 10.41 13.91 -2.11
C ALA A 17 10.91 13.06 -0.94
N LYS A 18 10.31 11.88 -0.70
CA LYS A 18 10.71 10.97 0.38
C LYS A 18 11.84 10.07 -0.10
N HIS A 19 12.85 9.95 0.75
CA HIS A 19 14.00 9.08 0.53
C HIS A 19 14.09 8.03 1.63
N PRO A 20 14.76 6.89 1.37
CA PRO A 20 14.92 5.90 2.43
C PRO A 20 15.70 6.52 3.61
N PRO A 21 15.28 6.26 4.85
CA PRO A 21 14.46 5.12 5.27
C PRO A 21 12.95 5.34 5.26
N GLU A 22 12.44 6.51 4.86
CA GLU A 22 11.02 6.82 4.93
C GLU A 22 10.23 6.16 3.79
N PHE A 23 10.81 6.08 2.59
CA PHE A 23 10.18 5.44 1.45
C PHE A 23 11.21 4.66 0.64
N PHE A 24 10.85 3.43 0.28
CA PHE A 24 11.62 2.56 -0.59
C PHE A 24 10.82 2.28 -1.85
N LYS A 25 11.45 2.40 -3.02
CA LYS A 25 10.89 2.07 -4.35
C LYS A 25 11.37 0.73 -4.88
N SER A 26 12.44 0.18 -4.32
CA SER A 26 12.95 -1.13 -4.71
C SER A 26 13.56 -1.90 -3.54
N ILE A 27 13.60 -3.23 -3.67
CA ILE A 27 14.26 -4.10 -2.69
C ILE A 27 15.76 -3.78 -2.55
N SER A 28 16.42 -3.35 -3.62
CA SER A 28 17.85 -2.98 -3.60
C SER A 28 18.15 -1.79 -2.70
N GLU A 29 17.20 -0.87 -2.53
CA GLU A 29 17.34 0.27 -1.61
C GLU A 29 17.29 -0.17 -0.14
N ILE A 30 16.65 -1.31 0.16
CA ILE A 30 16.66 -1.93 1.49
C ILE A 30 17.99 -2.64 1.75
N ASP A 31 18.62 -3.17 0.70
CA ASP A 31 19.88 -3.93 0.77
C ASP A 31 21.13 -3.05 0.80
N GLY A 32 21.00 -1.73 0.70
CA GLY A 32 22.12 -0.80 0.75
C GLY A 32 22.94 -0.94 2.05
N GLU A 33 24.27 -1.07 1.91
CA GLU A 33 25.19 -1.43 2.99
C GLU A 33 25.30 -0.36 4.10
N ASP A 34 24.97 0.89 3.80
CA ASP A 34 25.16 2.03 4.73
C ASP A 34 24.01 2.25 5.73
N ARG A 35 22.98 1.40 5.77
CA ARG A 35 21.78 1.67 6.59
C ARG A 35 21.19 0.44 7.28
N VAL A 36 20.83 0.62 8.55
CA VAL A 36 20.04 -0.36 9.31
C VAL A 36 18.56 -0.09 9.07
N VAL A 37 17.92 -0.91 8.24
CA VAL A 37 16.48 -0.84 8.00
C VAL A 37 15.73 -1.70 9.03
N PRO A 38 14.85 -1.11 9.85
CA PRO A 38 14.03 -1.87 10.79
C PRO A 38 13.18 -2.92 10.06
N GLN A 39 13.13 -4.12 10.62
CA GLN A 39 12.37 -5.24 10.08
C GLN A 39 12.73 -5.59 8.62
N ALA A 40 13.97 -5.29 8.17
CA ALA A 40 14.42 -5.50 6.79
C ALA A 40 14.13 -6.92 6.26
N HIS A 41 14.37 -7.95 7.06
CA HIS A 41 14.09 -9.34 6.66
C HIS A 41 12.60 -9.59 6.38
N ALA A 42 11.73 -9.01 7.21
CA ALA A 42 10.29 -9.16 7.10
C ALA A 42 9.78 -8.40 5.86
N VAL A 43 10.26 -7.18 5.64
CA VAL A 43 9.91 -6.38 4.46
C VAL A 43 10.47 -6.96 3.17
N ARG A 44 11.68 -7.54 3.15
CA ARG A 44 12.21 -8.26 1.98
C ARG A 44 11.31 -9.42 1.58
N ARG A 45 10.81 -10.17 2.56
CA ARG A 45 9.86 -11.25 2.33
C ARG A 45 8.54 -10.70 1.80
N ALA A 46 8.00 -9.64 2.39
CA ALA A 46 6.84 -8.91 1.91
C ALA A 46 6.97 -8.49 0.44
N TRP A 47 8.10 -7.87 0.12
CA TRP A 47 8.42 -7.40 -1.22
C TRP A 47 8.34 -8.52 -2.24
N LYS A 48 8.94 -9.67 -1.96
CA LYS A 48 8.94 -10.84 -2.85
C LYS A 48 7.58 -11.52 -2.91
N ASP A 49 6.91 -11.69 -1.78
CA ASP A 49 5.65 -12.43 -1.68
C ASP A 49 4.50 -11.65 -2.34
N LEU A 50 4.45 -10.33 -2.15
CA LEU A 50 3.41 -9.46 -2.69
C LEU A 50 3.81 -8.78 -4.00
N ASP A 51 5.05 -8.94 -4.44
CA ASP A 51 5.62 -8.27 -5.61
C ASP A 51 5.50 -6.74 -5.48
N LEU A 52 5.93 -6.16 -4.37
CA LEU A 52 5.66 -4.74 -4.06
C LEU A 52 6.36 -3.78 -5.03
N ASP A 53 5.74 -2.62 -5.22
CA ASP A 53 6.28 -1.50 -6.01
C ASP A 53 6.71 -0.32 -5.12
N GLY A 54 6.43 -0.40 -3.82
CA GLY A 54 6.95 0.54 -2.84
C GLY A 54 6.57 0.20 -1.40
N VAL A 55 7.34 0.74 -0.46
CA VAL A 55 7.09 0.60 0.98
C VAL A 55 7.33 1.95 1.66
N LEU A 56 6.30 2.46 2.34
CA LEU A 56 6.36 3.64 3.20
C LEU A 56 6.55 3.23 4.64
N TYR A 57 7.53 3.82 5.29
CA TYR A 57 7.79 3.72 6.72
C TYR A 57 7.30 4.96 7.43
N LEU A 58 6.73 4.77 8.62
CA LEU A 58 6.47 5.82 9.60
C LEU A 58 7.05 5.37 10.94
N ASP A 59 7.72 6.28 11.64
CA ASP A 59 8.32 6.03 12.97
C ASP A 59 9.12 4.71 13.06
N LYS A 60 9.95 4.45 12.03
CA LYS A 60 10.81 3.25 11.94
C LYS A 60 10.06 1.92 11.81
N ALA A 61 8.77 1.94 11.47
CA ALA A 61 8.00 0.73 11.16
C ALA A 61 7.40 0.82 9.75
N PRO A 62 7.27 -0.32 9.02
CA PRO A 62 6.54 -0.35 7.76
C PRO A 62 5.08 0.03 8.02
N TYR A 63 4.60 1.03 7.29
CA TYR A 63 3.26 1.58 7.46
C TYR A 63 2.35 1.23 6.29
N ALA A 64 2.81 1.42 5.05
CA ALA A 64 2.01 1.10 3.88
C ALA A 64 2.83 0.39 2.81
N TYR A 65 2.26 -0.67 2.26
CA TYR A 65 2.76 -1.35 1.08
C TYR A 65 2.03 -0.85 -0.16
N PHE A 66 2.75 -0.64 -1.24
CA PHE A 66 2.20 -0.21 -2.52
C PHE A 66 2.37 -1.31 -3.55
N LYS A 67 1.29 -1.60 -4.27
CA LYS A 67 1.30 -2.53 -5.39
C LYS A 67 0.57 -1.92 -6.58
N GLU A 68 1.29 -1.76 -7.68
CA GLU A 68 0.73 -1.32 -8.94
C GLU A 68 0.26 -2.52 -9.78
N VAL A 69 -0.95 -2.40 -10.33
CA VAL A 69 -1.62 -3.42 -11.13
C VAL A 69 -2.28 -2.77 -12.34
N GLN A 70 -2.35 -3.47 -13.47
CA GLN A 70 -3.05 -2.94 -14.64
C GLN A 70 -4.56 -2.83 -14.42
N ARG A 71 -5.12 -3.75 -13.63
CA ARG A 71 -6.53 -3.79 -13.28
C ARG A 71 -6.70 -4.35 -11.87
N ILE A 72 -7.60 -3.74 -11.11
CA ILE A 72 -8.04 -4.25 -9.82
C ILE A 72 -9.04 -5.36 -10.06
N GLU A 73 -8.59 -6.60 -9.89
CA GLU A 73 -9.44 -7.79 -10.00
C GLU A 73 -9.70 -8.38 -8.60
N PRO A 74 -10.95 -8.77 -8.29
CA PRO A 74 -11.30 -9.32 -6.98
C PRO A 74 -10.40 -10.48 -6.53
N GLU A 75 -10.07 -11.41 -7.43
CA GLU A 75 -9.21 -12.55 -7.10
C GLU A 75 -7.77 -12.15 -6.79
N LEU A 76 -7.25 -11.11 -7.45
CA LEU A 76 -5.93 -10.56 -7.16
C LEU A 76 -5.93 -9.89 -5.79
N ILE A 77 -6.94 -9.07 -5.52
CA ILE A 77 -7.10 -8.40 -4.22
C ILE A 77 -7.21 -9.42 -3.08
N ARG A 78 -8.05 -10.46 -3.22
CA ARG A 78 -8.16 -11.53 -2.20
C ARG A 78 -6.81 -12.15 -1.89
N LYS A 79 -6.02 -12.45 -2.93
CA LYS A 79 -4.67 -13.02 -2.76
C LYS A 79 -3.72 -12.05 -2.07
N LEU A 80 -3.68 -10.79 -2.50
CA LEU A 80 -2.81 -9.77 -1.91
C LEU A 80 -3.17 -9.48 -0.45
N HIS A 81 -4.46 -9.31 -0.17
CA HIS A 81 -4.98 -9.06 1.17
C HIS A 81 -4.73 -10.25 2.11
N HIS A 82 -4.93 -11.48 1.63
CA HIS A 82 -4.59 -12.67 2.40
C HIS A 82 -3.08 -12.76 2.70
N LYS A 83 -2.21 -12.42 1.74
CA LYS A 83 -0.75 -12.38 1.97
C LYS A 83 -0.38 -11.30 2.99
N LEU A 84 -0.95 -10.11 2.87
CA LEU A 84 -0.76 -9.00 3.80
C LEU A 84 -1.17 -9.39 5.23
N TRP A 85 -2.37 -9.94 5.40
CA TRP A 85 -2.91 -10.38 6.69
C TRP A 85 -2.02 -11.43 7.36
N ASN A 86 -1.52 -12.41 6.59
CA ASN A 86 -0.61 -13.43 7.13
C ASN A 86 0.77 -12.88 7.53
N GLN A 87 1.18 -11.74 6.99
CA GLN A 87 2.45 -11.12 7.36
C GLN A 87 2.34 -10.30 8.63
N GLY A 88 1.28 -9.52 8.78
CA GLY A 88 1.04 -8.72 10.00
C GLY A 88 2.12 -7.66 10.27
N ILE A 89 2.85 -7.21 9.24
CA ILE A 89 3.95 -6.24 9.36
C ILE A 89 3.44 -4.82 9.12
N ALA A 90 2.96 -4.56 7.90
CA ALA A 90 2.42 -3.26 7.53
C ALA A 90 0.90 -3.24 7.71
N PRO A 91 0.34 -2.21 8.37
CA PRO A 91 -1.08 -2.10 8.62
C PRO A 91 -1.90 -1.91 7.34
N LEU A 92 -1.29 -1.37 6.27
CA LEU A 92 -1.99 -0.97 5.05
C LEU A 92 -1.38 -1.57 3.78
N LEU A 93 -2.25 -1.89 2.83
CA LEU A 93 -1.91 -2.16 1.43
C LEU A 93 -2.67 -1.20 0.52
N VAL A 94 -1.94 -0.45 -0.29
CA VAL A 94 -2.48 0.42 -1.32
C VAL A 94 -2.27 -0.26 -2.67
N VAL A 95 -3.37 -0.68 -3.29
CA VAL A 95 -3.40 -1.20 -4.65
C VAL A 95 -3.70 -0.08 -5.61
N ILE A 96 -2.84 0.08 -6.61
CA ILE A 96 -2.84 1.22 -7.53
C ILE A 96 -3.14 0.67 -8.92
N SER A 97 -4.11 1.28 -9.58
CA SER A 97 -4.40 1.02 -10.99
C SER A 97 -4.30 2.32 -11.80
N PRO A 98 -4.39 2.24 -13.14
CA PRO A 98 -4.42 3.44 -13.96
C PRO A 98 -5.58 4.40 -13.62
N THR A 99 -6.68 3.91 -13.03
CA THR A 99 -7.90 4.69 -12.79
C THR A 99 -8.16 5.00 -11.33
N GLU A 100 -7.70 4.17 -10.40
CA GLU A 100 -8.05 4.29 -8.98
C GLU A 100 -6.99 3.75 -8.02
N PHE A 101 -7.03 4.27 -6.79
CA PHE A 101 -6.33 3.77 -5.61
C PHE A 101 -7.33 3.03 -4.70
N GLN A 102 -6.98 1.84 -4.25
CA GLN A 102 -7.76 1.10 -3.25
C GLN A 102 -6.89 0.75 -2.06
N VAL A 103 -7.40 1.04 -0.86
CA VAL A 103 -6.65 0.94 0.40
C VAL A 103 -7.28 -0.15 1.24
N TYR A 104 -6.47 -1.15 1.58
CA TYR A 104 -6.87 -2.32 2.34
C TYR A 104 -6.19 -2.35 3.69
N SER A 105 -6.95 -2.71 4.73
CA SER A 105 -6.42 -2.93 6.07
C SER A 105 -5.92 -4.36 6.24
N SER A 106 -4.72 -4.53 6.78
CA SER A 106 -4.18 -5.83 7.18
C SER A 106 -4.84 -6.41 8.44
N LEU A 107 -5.59 -5.60 9.19
CA LEU A 107 -6.21 -6.00 10.45
C LEU A 107 -7.60 -6.64 10.23
N ALA A 108 -8.21 -6.38 9.07
CA ALA A 108 -9.45 -7.02 8.68
C ALA A 108 -9.21 -8.44 8.14
N LEU A 109 -10.08 -9.38 8.51
CA LEU A 109 -10.01 -10.76 8.05
C LEU A 109 -10.18 -10.82 6.52
N PRO A 110 -9.36 -11.59 5.78
CA PRO A 110 -9.51 -11.71 4.33
C PRO A 110 -10.82 -12.37 3.91
N ALA A 111 -11.43 -11.82 2.85
CA ALA A 111 -12.66 -12.35 2.29
C ALA A 111 -12.48 -13.77 1.74
N LYS A 112 -13.40 -14.67 2.09
CA LYS A 112 -13.48 -15.99 1.42
C LYS A 112 -13.96 -15.81 -0.03
N ARG A 113 -13.77 -16.84 -0.87
CA ARG A 113 -14.12 -16.79 -2.32
C ARG A 113 -15.56 -16.33 -2.62
N LYS A 114 -16.50 -16.58 -1.71
CA LYS A 114 -17.93 -16.24 -1.86
C LYS A 114 -18.34 -14.97 -1.12
N GLU A 115 -17.42 -14.35 -0.37
CA GLU A 115 -17.68 -13.14 0.39
C GLU A 115 -17.31 -11.90 -0.42
N ASP A 116 -18.00 -10.81 -0.12
CA ASP A 116 -17.74 -9.52 -0.70
C ASP A 116 -16.45 -8.92 -0.12
N LEU A 117 -15.57 -8.44 -1.00
CA LEU A 117 -14.32 -7.78 -0.64
C LEU A 117 -14.53 -6.42 0.04
N PHE A 118 -15.69 -5.81 -0.18
CA PHE A 118 -16.03 -4.49 0.34
C PHE A 118 -16.72 -4.54 1.71
N GLN A 119 -16.98 -5.72 2.25
CA GLN A 119 -17.57 -5.91 3.57
C GLN A 119 -16.49 -6.00 4.67
N GLU A 120 -16.93 -5.87 5.93
CA GLU A 120 -16.10 -6.03 7.15
C GLU A 120 -14.89 -5.09 7.24
N ASP A 121 -15.05 -3.84 6.81
CA ASP A 121 -14.03 -2.78 6.94
C ASP A 121 -12.67 -3.11 6.29
N ARG A 122 -12.64 -4.09 5.38
CA ARG A 122 -11.45 -4.55 4.64
C ARG A 122 -10.93 -3.48 3.69
N LEU A 123 -11.83 -2.91 2.90
CA LEU A 123 -11.55 -1.73 2.08
C LEU A 123 -11.76 -0.48 2.94
N VAL A 124 -10.65 0.17 3.30
CA VAL A 124 -10.67 1.42 4.08
C VAL A 124 -11.14 2.57 3.20
N LYS A 125 -10.66 2.62 1.95
CA LYS A 125 -10.94 3.73 1.02
C LYS A 125 -10.69 3.32 -0.44
N ALA A 126 -11.54 3.78 -1.35
CA ALA A 126 -11.29 3.76 -2.78
C ALA A 126 -11.35 5.20 -3.33
N LEU A 127 -10.40 5.55 -4.20
CA LEU A 127 -10.24 6.90 -4.74
C LEU A 127 -10.00 6.84 -6.24
N ASN A 128 -10.80 7.57 -7.01
CA ASN A 128 -10.54 7.74 -8.43
C ASN A 128 -9.42 8.78 -8.63
N ARG A 129 -8.43 8.45 -9.49
CA ARG A 129 -7.22 9.26 -9.69
C ARG A 129 -7.51 10.62 -10.32
N THR A 130 -8.54 10.71 -11.17
CA THR A 130 -8.84 11.92 -11.95
C THR A 130 -10.07 12.67 -11.43
N ALA A 131 -11.07 11.95 -10.93
CA ALA A 131 -12.32 12.59 -10.47
C ALA A 131 -12.15 13.28 -9.10
N ASN A 132 -11.23 12.81 -8.25
CA ASN A 132 -11.20 13.19 -6.84
C ASN A 132 -9.88 13.85 -6.41
N VAL A 133 -9.38 14.83 -7.18
CA VAL A 133 -8.07 15.48 -6.95
C VAL A 133 -7.91 16.02 -5.51
N LEU A 134 -8.95 16.65 -4.95
CA LEU A 134 -8.90 17.15 -3.57
C LEU A 134 -8.84 16.02 -2.54
N GLU A 135 -9.58 14.93 -2.76
CA GLU A 135 -9.56 13.78 -1.85
C GLU A 135 -8.25 13.01 -1.95
N LEU A 136 -7.63 12.98 -3.14
CA LEU A 136 -6.33 12.39 -3.39
C LEU A 136 -5.23 13.14 -2.64
N ARG A 137 -5.26 14.48 -2.64
CA ARG A 137 -4.34 15.30 -1.82
C ARG A 137 -4.52 15.07 -0.33
N LYS A 138 -5.78 15.05 0.15
CA LYS A 138 -6.07 14.70 1.55
C LYS A 138 -5.58 13.29 1.91
N PHE A 139 -5.76 12.35 0.98
CA PHE A 139 -5.27 10.98 1.13
C PHE A 139 -3.74 10.93 1.20
N ALA A 140 -3.03 11.63 0.31
CA ALA A 140 -1.58 11.75 0.31
C ALA A 140 -1.06 12.31 1.65
N GLN A 141 -1.70 13.36 2.17
CA GLN A 141 -1.34 13.91 3.48
C GLN A 141 -1.61 12.90 4.62
N ALA A 142 -2.79 12.29 4.65
CA ALA A 142 -3.15 11.34 5.70
C ALA A 142 -2.28 10.06 5.70
N ILE A 143 -1.88 9.56 4.52
CA ILE A 143 -1.01 8.37 4.43
C ILE A 143 0.41 8.70 4.86
N GLN A 144 0.90 9.91 4.57
CA GLN A 144 2.23 10.34 5.00
C GLN A 144 2.32 10.65 6.49
N LEU A 145 1.21 11.06 7.12
CA LEU A 145 1.17 11.43 8.54
C LEU A 145 0.74 10.27 9.46
N GLY A 146 0.25 9.17 8.90
CA GLY A 146 -0.24 8.04 9.70
C GLY A 146 -1.67 8.22 10.24
N ASP A 147 -2.39 9.23 9.78
CA ASP A 147 -3.68 9.63 10.36
C ASP A 147 -4.84 8.68 10.01
N PHE A 148 -4.64 7.69 9.13
CA PHE A 148 -5.68 6.71 8.77
C PHE A 148 -6.24 5.96 9.97
N PHE A 149 -5.41 5.66 10.97
CA PHE A 149 -5.85 5.00 12.19
C PHE A 149 -6.83 5.85 13.01
N ARG A 150 -6.69 7.17 12.97
CA ARG A 150 -7.56 8.11 13.70
C ARG A 150 -8.86 8.36 12.94
N GLU A 151 -8.80 8.41 11.61
CA GLU A 151 -9.98 8.67 10.78
C GLU A 151 -10.91 7.46 10.63
N LYS A 152 -10.39 6.23 10.73
CA LYS A 152 -11.14 4.98 10.51
C LYS A 152 -10.90 3.92 11.60
N PRO A 153 -11.27 4.19 12.87
CA PRO A 153 -10.99 3.29 13.99
C PRO A 153 -11.77 1.96 13.98
N LYS A 154 -12.67 1.74 13.01
CA LYS A 154 -13.35 0.44 12.83
C LYS A 154 -12.58 -0.51 11.90
N SER A 155 -11.68 0.04 11.09
CA SER A 155 -10.86 -0.71 10.14
C SER A 155 -9.53 -1.18 10.75
N PHE A 156 -9.27 -0.83 12.01
CA PHE A 156 -8.04 -1.13 12.74
C PHE A 156 -8.36 -1.47 14.20
#